data_AF-A0A966SHS6-F1
#
_entry.id   AF-A0A966SHS6-F1
#
_cell.length_a   1.000
_cell.length_b   1.000
_cell.length_c   1.000
_cell.angle_alpha   90.00
_cell.angle_beta   90.00
_cell.angle_gamma   90.00
#
_symmetry.space_group_name_H-M   'P 1'
#
loop_
_entity.id
_entity.type
_entity.pdbx_description
1 polymer ?
#
loop_
_entity_poly.entity_id
_entity_poly.type
_entity_poly.pdbx_seq_one_letter_code
_entity_poly.pdbx_strand_id
1 'polypeptide(L)'
;DPQGSRILWAAPSRLNEDTLDILFPYNYVVEQWEATRWNPMPVGALALGYIADGSQRCLVGGTKGQVFYFDQDTHNDAVPSGTTTQTFVPGASSITTIDGTDFYTTGAGLAARMAVITDSDNRPIAKVQIASNTSTELTLTAALTGLTAGATYTCYLGSPDFRLYTKWLDLDQIFIRKRFDRAYLQLESAGNTSGFYLTSQINFANESRAAKNVIDVVGDIWDASTSIWDTSVWAGQGLLKKRLPLLRTAHALRLTLFHFQTNRDIIVNGLGVLARAQSDRVYGS
;
A
#
# COMPACT_ATOMS: atom_id res chain seq x y z
N ASP A 1 15.55 6.08 -12.11
CA ASP A 1 16.43 6.34 -10.98
C ASP A 1 17.75 5.63 -11.22
N PRO A 2 18.83 6.38 -11.52
CA PRO A 2 20.14 5.82 -11.86
C PRO A 2 20.75 4.97 -10.75
N GLN A 3 20.38 5.21 -9.48
CA GLN A 3 20.87 4.42 -8.35
C GLN A 3 19.89 3.32 -7.92
N GLY A 4 18.59 3.58 -7.93
CA GLY A 4 17.57 2.61 -7.53
C GLY A 4 17.10 1.62 -8.61
N SER A 5 17.74 1.55 -9.77
CA SER A 5 17.40 0.59 -10.85
C SER A 5 15.92 0.57 -11.28
N ARG A 6 15.29 1.75 -11.24
CA ARG A 6 13.86 1.93 -11.53
C ARG A 6 13.60 2.88 -12.69
N ILE A 7 12.55 2.62 -13.46
CA ILE A 7 11.89 3.64 -14.29
C ILE A 7 10.57 3.98 -13.60
N LEU A 8 10.23 5.26 -13.57
CA LEU A 8 9.03 5.77 -12.93
C LEU A 8 8.15 6.49 -13.94
N TRP A 9 6.87 6.15 -13.92
CA TRP A 9 5.85 6.89 -14.66
C TRP A 9 4.84 7.47 -13.67
N ALA A 10 4.29 8.63 -14.02
CA ALA A 10 3.14 9.22 -13.35
C ALA A 10 1.97 9.26 -14.35
N ALA A 11 0.78 8.85 -13.91
CA ALA A 11 -0.44 8.91 -14.73
C ALA A 11 -1.63 9.30 -13.85
N PRO A 12 -2.71 9.84 -14.46
CA PRO A 12 -3.94 10.07 -13.74
C PRO A 12 -4.65 8.74 -13.45
N SER A 13 -5.29 8.66 -12.29
CA SER A 13 -6.25 7.61 -12.01
C SER A 13 -7.49 7.83 -12.87
N ARG A 14 -8.15 6.73 -13.24
CA ARG A 14 -9.39 6.77 -14.03
C ARG A 14 -10.51 7.63 -13.42
N LEU A 15 -10.42 7.94 -12.12
CA LEU A 15 -11.42 8.72 -11.40
C LEU A 15 -11.05 10.20 -11.28
N ASN A 16 -9.83 10.59 -11.70
CA ASN A 16 -9.33 11.96 -11.62
C ASN A 16 -8.38 12.22 -12.80
N GLU A 17 -8.96 12.42 -13.98
CA GLU A 17 -8.21 12.60 -15.24
C GLU A 17 -7.35 13.87 -15.26
N ASP A 18 -7.68 14.85 -14.41
CA ASP A 18 -7.01 16.16 -14.35
C ASP A 18 -5.76 16.17 -13.45
N THR A 19 -5.49 15.08 -12.71
CA THR A 19 -4.39 15.02 -11.75
C THR A 19 -3.59 13.73 -11.91
N LEU A 20 -2.27 13.84 -12.09
CA LEU A 20 -1.39 12.67 -12.01
C LEU A 20 -1.32 12.23 -10.54
N ASP A 21 -2.03 11.17 -10.18
CA ASP A 21 -2.12 10.69 -8.80
C ASP A 21 -1.68 9.23 -8.67
N ILE A 22 -1.20 8.59 -9.74
CA ILE A 22 -0.61 7.25 -9.68
C ILE A 22 0.82 7.28 -10.18
N LEU A 23 1.71 6.70 -9.38
CA LEU A 23 3.07 6.34 -9.71
C LEU A 23 3.16 4.84 -10.03
N PHE A 24 3.93 4.52 -11.06
CA PHE A 24 4.24 3.16 -11.48
C PHE A 24 5.75 2.96 -11.47
N PRO A 25 6.32 2.35 -10.43
CA PRO A 25 7.73 1.96 -10.43
C PRO A 25 7.91 0.62 -11.16
N TYR A 26 8.76 0.61 -12.19
CA TYR A 26 9.25 -0.61 -12.85
C TYR A 26 10.72 -0.81 -12.52
N ASN A 27 11.04 -1.98 -11.97
CA ASN A 27 12.39 -2.39 -11.73
C ASN A 27 12.91 -3.10 -12.98
N TYR A 28 13.88 -2.50 -13.66
CA TYR A 28 14.40 -3.05 -14.92
C TYR A 28 15.42 -4.17 -14.70
N VAL A 29 15.95 -4.34 -13.49
CA VAL A 29 16.87 -5.44 -13.17
C VAL A 29 16.12 -6.76 -13.04
N VAL A 30 14.93 -6.75 -12.42
CA VAL A 30 14.06 -7.93 -12.31
C VAL A 30 12.96 -8.00 -13.37
N GLU A 31 12.90 -7.00 -14.26
CA GLU A 31 11.92 -6.86 -15.34
C GLU A 31 10.45 -6.91 -14.87
N GLN A 32 10.16 -6.28 -13.73
CA GLN A 32 8.84 -6.35 -13.09
C GLN A 32 8.38 -5.01 -12.53
N TRP A 33 7.06 -4.83 -12.50
CA TRP A 33 6.42 -3.74 -11.79
C TRP A 33 6.51 -3.99 -10.29
N GLU A 34 7.11 -3.05 -9.55
CA GLU A 34 7.14 -3.12 -8.09
C GLU A 34 5.76 -2.78 -7.52
N ALA A 35 5.09 -1.79 -8.13
CA ALA A 35 3.70 -1.46 -7.85
C ALA A 35 2.92 -1.28 -9.14
N THR A 36 1.70 -1.79 -9.13
CA THR A 36 0.70 -1.54 -10.18
C THR A 36 -0.19 -0.34 -9.86
N ARG A 37 -0.10 0.17 -8.63
CA ARG A 37 -0.62 1.46 -8.21
C ARG A 37 0.17 1.91 -6.99
N TRP A 38 0.70 3.13 -7.03
CA TRP A 38 1.21 3.81 -5.86
C TRP A 38 0.73 5.26 -5.89
N ASN A 39 0.00 5.69 -4.87
CA ASN A 39 -0.55 7.05 -4.80
C ASN A 39 -0.21 7.65 -3.43
N PRO A 40 1.00 8.19 -3.23
CA PRO A 40 1.37 8.88 -2.00
C PRO A 40 0.90 10.33 -1.99
N MET A 41 0.84 10.97 -3.17
CA MET A 41 0.40 12.34 -3.39
C MET A 41 0.12 12.59 -4.89
N PRO A 42 -0.59 13.69 -5.23
CA PRO A 42 -0.60 14.25 -6.57
C PRO A 42 0.80 14.67 -7.04
N VAL A 43 1.19 14.20 -8.22
CA VAL A 43 2.46 14.46 -8.89
C VAL A 43 2.26 15.62 -9.87
N GLY A 44 3.05 16.69 -9.69
CA GLY A 44 3.12 17.81 -10.62
C GLY A 44 4.21 17.64 -11.69
N ALA A 45 5.33 17.00 -11.33
CA ALA A 45 6.45 16.79 -12.25
C ALA A 45 7.35 15.63 -11.82
N LEU A 46 8.03 15.03 -12.80
CA LEU A 46 9.13 14.08 -12.60
C LEU A 46 10.40 14.62 -13.27
N ALA A 47 11.53 14.52 -12.59
CA ALA A 47 12.82 14.96 -13.12
C ALA A 47 13.96 14.08 -12.63
N LEU A 48 15.10 14.15 -13.32
CA LEU A 48 16.38 13.70 -12.77
C LEU A 48 17.13 14.92 -12.24
N GLY A 49 17.62 14.84 -11.01
CA GLY A 49 18.35 15.94 -10.38
C GLY A 49 19.38 15.43 -9.39
N TYR A 50 20.24 16.34 -8.94
CA TYR A 50 21.22 16.06 -7.89
C TYR A 50 20.64 16.45 -6.53
N ILE A 51 20.84 15.60 -5.52
CA ILE A 51 20.49 15.92 -4.13
C ILE A 51 21.74 16.46 -3.39
N ALA A 52 21.58 16.83 -2.12
CA ALA A 52 22.61 17.53 -1.34
C ALA A 52 23.94 16.77 -1.19
N ASP A 53 23.91 15.43 -1.27
CA ASP A 53 25.10 14.58 -1.22
C ASP A 53 25.84 14.46 -2.58
N GLY A 54 25.34 15.11 -3.63
CA GLY A 54 25.91 15.07 -4.98
C GLY A 54 25.51 13.85 -5.81
N SER A 55 24.67 12.95 -5.29
CA SER A 55 24.14 11.82 -6.04
C SER A 55 22.97 12.24 -6.94
N GLN A 56 22.86 11.60 -8.10
CA GLN A 56 21.73 11.79 -9.00
C GLN A 56 20.56 10.91 -8.56
N ARG A 57 19.37 11.49 -8.49
CA ARG A 57 18.11 10.82 -8.07
C ARG A 57 16.98 11.18 -9.02
N CYS A 58 15.96 10.31 -9.05
CA CYS A 58 14.66 10.67 -9.61
C CYS A 58 13.87 11.50 -8.60
N LEU A 59 13.62 12.75 -8.94
CA LEU A 59 12.86 13.70 -8.14
C LEU A 59 11.38 13.67 -8.55
N VAL A 60 10.50 13.72 -7.57
CA VAL A 60 9.05 13.82 -7.72
C VAL A 60 8.60 15.14 -7.11
N GLY A 61 8.17 16.07 -7.96
CA GLY A 61 7.54 17.32 -7.54
C GLY A 61 6.05 17.10 -7.29
N GLY A 62 5.55 17.50 -6.12
CA GLY A 62 4.12 17.54 -5.82
C GLY A 62 3.46 18.82 -6.32
N THR A 63 2.12 18.86 -6.32
CA THR A 63 1.33 20.01 -6.80
C THR A 63 1.36 21.24 -5.89
N LYS A 64 1.99 21.15 -4.72
CA LYS A 64 2.14 22.23 -3.74
C LYS A 64 3.60 22.67 -3.54
N GLY A 65 4.48 22.38 -4.51
CA GLY A 65 5.87 22.83 -4.51
C GLY A 65 6.82 22.01 -3.65
N GLN A 66 6.35 20.90 -3.08
CA GLN A 66 7.22 19.96 -2.34
C GLN A 66 7.95 19.06 -3.33
N VAL A 67 9.19 18.67 -3.02
CA VAL A 67 10.00 17.79 -3.86
C VAL A 67 10.47 16.60 -3.04
N PHE A 68 10.27 15.41 -3.58
CA PHE A 68 10.68 14.13 -3.00
C PHE A 68 11.65 13.44 -3.94
N TYR A 69 12.31 12.40 -3.44
CA TYR A 69 13.00 11.43 -4.27
C TYR A 69 12.78 10.04 -3.69
N PHE A 70 12.93 9.02 -4.53
CA PHE A 70 12.90 7.65 -4.03
C PHE A 70 14.21 7.32 -3.37
N ASP A 71 14.09 6.87 -2.13
CA ASP A 71 15.19 6.33 -1.38
C ASP A 71 14.75 4.97 -0.84
N GLN A 72 15.58 3.97 -1.12
CA GLN A 72 15.35 2.61 -0.68
C GLN A 72 15.74 2.41 0.79
N ASP A 73 16.56 3.29 1.36
CA ASP A 73 17.16 3.09 2.68
C ASP A 73 16.36 3.75 3.81
N THR A 74 15.64 4.85 3.54
CA THR A 74 14.96 5.64 4.57
C THR A 74 13.49 5.28 4.80
N HIS A 75 12.89 4.46 3.94
CA HIS A 75 11.50 3.99 4.03
C HIS A 75 10.48 5.10 4.40
N ASN A 76 10.65 6.33 3.90
CA ASN A 76 9.81 7.47 4.26
C ASN A 76 8.73 7.72 3.20
N ASP A 77 7.47 7.51 3.56
CA ASP A 77 6.30 7.75 2.69
C ASP A 77 5.85 9.22 2.71
N ALA A 78 6.77 10.13 2.42
CA ALA A 78 6.53 11.56 2.23
C ALA A 78 6.00 12.33 3.45
N VAL A 79 6.19 11.81 4.67
CA VAL A 79 6.02 12.55 5.94
C VAL A 79 7.41 12.75 6.56
N PRO A 80 8.00 13.95 6.47
CA PRO A 80 9.39 14.17 6.86
C PRO A 80 9.67 13.87 8.33
N SER A 81 8.75 14.24 9.22
CA SER A 81 8.83 14.02 10.66
C SER A 81 7.46 14.22 11.32
N GLY A 82 7.41 14.12 12.64
CA GLY A 82 6.18 14.28 13.41
C GLY A 82 5.27 13.06 13.33
N THR A 83 3.99 13.28 13.60
CA THR A 83 2.99 12.22 13.64
C THR A 83 2.71 11.68 12.24
N THR A 84 2.83 10.35 12.07
CA THR A 84 2.45 9.61 10.86
C THR A 84 1.19 8.78 11.04
N THR A 85 0.79 8.51 12.29
CA THR A 85 -0.41 7.75 12.64
C THR A 85 -1.13 8.48 13.79
N GLN A 86 -2.40 8.82 13.59
CA GLN A 86 -3.22 9.53 14.58
C GLN A 86 -4.53 8.78 14.81
N THR A 87 -4.90 8.55 16.08
CA THR A 87 -6.25 8.09 16.42
C THR A 87 -7.16 9.28 16.68
N PHE A 88 -8.41 9.22 16.26
CA PHE A 88 -9.37 10.30 16.48
C PHE A 88 -10.77 9.73 16.70
N VAL A 89 -11.62 10.56 17.32
CA VAL A 89 -13.03 10.25 17.57
C VAL A 89 -13.86 11.37 16.96
N PRO A 90 -14.63 11.12 15.89
CA PRO A 90 -15.40 12.14 15.24
C PRO A 90 -16.61 12.51 16.10
N GLY A 91 -16.90 13.81 16.19
CA GLY A 91 -18.12 14.32 16.84
C GLY A 91 -19.37 14.19 15.97
N ALA A 92 -19.23 13.85 14.69
CA ALA A 92 -20.32 13.76 13.71
C ALA A 92 -20.07 12.64 12.68
N SER A 93 -21.10 12.27 11.92
CA SER A 93 -20.97 11.28 10.83
C SER A 93 -20.27 11.82 9.58
N SER A 94 -20.00 13.13 9.56
CA SER A 94 -19.28 13.84 8.52
C SER A 94 -18.35 14.88 9.13
N ILE A 95 -17.06 14.86 8.78
CA ILE A 95 -16.06 15.81 9.30
C ILE A 95 -15.15 16.31 8.17
N THR A 96 -14.60 17.51 8.33
CA THR A 96 -13.58 18.09 7.43
C THR A 96 -12.24 18.32 8.13
N THR A 97 -12.17 18.08 9.42
CA THR A 97 -10.96 18.23 10.24
C THR A 97 -10.69 16.98 11.05
N ILE A 98 -9.41 16.74 11.34
CA ILE A 98 -8.96 15.67 12.25
C ILE A 98 -8.02 16.30 13.26
N ASP A 99 -8.40 16.24 14.54
CA ASP A 99 -7.56 16.67 15.64
C ASP A 99 -6.44 15.66 15.91
N GLY A 100 -5.30 16.17 16.36
CA GLY A 100 -4.15 15.37 16.73
C GLY A 100 -3.05 16.20 17.39
N THR A 101 -1.84 15.67 17.37
CA THR A 101 -0.66 16.33 17.96
C THR A 101 0.56 16.14 17.07
N ASP A 102 1.50 17.06 17.14
CA ASP A 102 2.82 16.99 16.49
C ASP A 102 2.79 16.73 14.97
N PHE A 103 1.77 17.25 14.27
CA PHE A 103 1.78 17.24 12.81
C PHE A 103 2.89 18.16 12.27
N TYR A 104 3.54 17.72 11.19
CA TYR A 104 4.60 18.48 10.53
C TYR A 104 4.06 19.76 9.86
N THR A 105 4.54 20.93 10.28
CA THR A 105 4.05 22.23 9.79
C THR A 105 5.06 23.05 8.99
N THR A 106 6.32 22.61 8.87
CA THR A 106 7.35 23.41 8.21
C THR A 106 7.14 23.47 6.69
N GLY A 107 7.35 24.65 6.10
CA GLY A 107 7.14 24.88 4.66
C GLY A 107 5.66 24.73 4.27
N ALA A 108 5.37 23.84 3.32
CA ALA A 108 4.00 23.51 2.93
C ALA A 108 3.33 22.48 3.87
N GLY A 109 4.00 22.09 4.97
CA GLY A 109 3.49 21.08 5.91
C GLY A 109 3.12 19.76 5.22
N LEU A 110 1.95 19.24 5.57
CA LEU A 110 1.36 18.02 5.02
C LEU A 110 0.38 18.27 3.87
N ALA A 111 0.28 19.50 3.36
CA ALA A 111 -0.61 19.81 2.24
C ALA A 111 -0.33 18.89 1.04
N ALA A 112 -1.40 18.44 0.39
CA ALA A 112 -1.41 17.47 -0.71
C ALA A 112 -0.97 16.03 -0.40
N ARG A 113 -0.64 15.69 0.86
CA ARG A 113 -0.47 14.29 1.25
C ARG A 113 -1.80 13.58 1.34
N MET A 114 -1.77 12.29 1.07
CA MET A 114 -2.93 11.43 1.28
C MET A 114 -2.99 10.97 2.74
N ALA A 115 -4.20 10.95 3.28
CA ALA A 115 -4.55 10.33 4.54
C ALA A 115 -5.46 9.13 4.26
N VAL A 116 -5.13 7.97 4.84
CA VAL A 116 -6.00 6.78 4.81
C VAL A 116 -6.63 6.62 6.18
N ILE A 117 -7.95 6.56 6.20
CA ILE A 117 -8.75 6.40 7.41
C ILE A 117 -9.20 4.95 7.51
N THR A 118 -9.03 4.39 8.70
CA THR A 118 -9.38 3.01 9.03
C THR A 118 -10.30 2.93 10.23
N ASP A 119 -11.15 1.91 10.25
CA ASP A 119 -11.98 1.56 11.41
C ASP A 119 -11.18 0.86 12.52
N SER A 120 -11.85 0.45 13.61
CA SER A 120 -11.24 -0.28 14.72
C SER A 120 -10.66 -1.65 14.34
N ASP A 121 -11.09 -2.22 13.20
CA ASP A 121 -10.56 -3.47 12.64
C ASP A 121 -9.42 -3.19 11.63
N ASN A 122 -8.88 -1.97 11.64
CA ASN A 122 -7.86 -1.46 10.72
C ASN A 122 -8.29 -1.47 9.24
N ARG A 123 -9.59 -1.61 8.94
CA ARG A 123 -10.07 -1.67 7.56
C ARG A 123 -10.10 -0.25 6.99
N PRO A 124 -9.45 0.04 5.84
CA PRO A 124 -9.63 1.32 5.17
C PRO A 124 -11.09 1.55 4.80
N ILE A 125 -11.60 2.71 5.21
CA ILE A 125 -12.95 3.18 4.91
C ILE A 125 -12.92 4.39 3.97
N ALA A 126 -11.87 5.21 4.04
CA ALA A 126 -11.73 6.40 3.24
C ALA A 126 -10.26 6.70 2.95
N LYS A 127 -10.04 7.38 1.82
CA LYS A 127 -8.76 7.98 1.47
C LYS A 127 -9.03 9.40 0.99
N VAL A 128 -8.36 10.37 1.58
CA VAL A 128 -8.61 11.80 1.35
C VAL A 128 -7.30 12.56 1.31
N GLN A 129 -7.26 13.67 0.59
CA GLN A 129 -6.10 14.54 0.55
C GLN A 129 -6.16 15.57 1.68
N ILE A 130 -5.02 15.91 2.25
CA ILE A 130 -4.88 16.99 3.23
C ILE A 130 -4.79 18.32 2.49
N ALA A 131 -5.68 19.25 2.82
CA ALA A 131 -5.69 20.61 2.27
C ALA A 131 -4.60 21.47 2.94
N SER A 132 -4.54 21.40 4.27
CA SER A 132 -3.62 22.15 5.13
C SER A 132 -3.54 21.49 6.50
N ASN A 133 -2.59 21.92 7.32
CA ASN A 133 -2.53 21.51 8.72
C ASN A 133 -1.88 22.56 9.62
N THR A 134 -2.25 22.52 10.89
CA THR A 134 -1.45 23.07 11.99
C THR A 134 -0.71 21.92 12.67
N SER A 135 -0.07 22.17 13.82
CA SER A 135 0.56 21.10 14.62
C SER A 135 -0.47 20.19 15.31
N THR A 136 -1.73 20.60 15.38
CA THR A 136 -2.79 19.91 16.15
C THR A 136 -4.06 19.62 15.37
N GLU A 137 -4.18 20.12 14.13
CA GLU A 137 -5.36 19.89 13.31
C GLU A 137 -4.96 19.67 11.85
N LEU A 138 -5.55 18.67 11.20
CA LEU A 138 -5.54 18.48 9.76
C LEU A 138 -6.83 19.01 9.17
N THR A 139 -6.75 19.80 8.10
CA THR A 139 -7.89 20.17 7.26
C THR A 139 -7.91 19.31 6.00
N LEU A 140 -9.04 18.69 5.69
CA LEU A 140 -9.20 17.77 4.56
C LEU A 140 -9.76 18.48 3.33
N THR A 141 -9.39 18.05 2.12
CA THR A 141 -9.91 18.64 0.88
C THR A 141 -11.37 18.29 0.62
N ALA A 142 -11.87 17.21 1.22
CA ALA A 142 -13.26 16.77 1.13
C ALA A 142 -13.71 16.23 2.49
N ALA A 143 -15.01 16.32 2.75
CA ALA A 143 -15.58 15.77 3.97
C ALA A 143 -15.49 14.23 3.99
N LEU A 144 -15.00 13.69 5.10
CA LEU A 144 -15.09 12.26 5.39
C LEU A 144 -16.52 11.95 5.82
N THR A 145 -17.22 11.11 5.08
CA THR A 145 -18.62 10.73 5.35
C THR A 145 -18.73 9.26 5.75
N GLY A 146 -19.86 8.87 6.36
CA GLY A 146 -20.10 7.49 6.78
C GLY A 146 -19.39 7.11 8.08
N LEU A 147 -18.97 8.10 8.87
CA LEU A 147 -18.40 7.88 10.19
C LEU A 147 -19.50 7.64 11.22
N THR A 148 -19.16 6.94 12.30
CA THR A 148 -20.01 6.79 13.49
C THR A 148 -19.48 7.73 14.56
N ALA A 149 -20.30 8.70 14.98
CA ALA A 149 -19.93 9.64 16.03
C ALA A 149 -19.58 8.87 17.33
N GLY A 150 -18.48 9.24 17.97
CA GLY A 150 -17.99 8.56 19.19
C GLY A 150 -17.21 7.26 18.96
N ALA A 151 -17.13 6.73 17.73
CA ALA A 151 -16.28 5.58 17.42
C ALA A 151 -14.82 6.00 17.19
N THR A 152 -13.88 5.14 17.55
CA THR A 152 -12.44 5.41 17.32
C THR A 152 -12.03 4.99 15.91
N TYR A 153 -11.32 5.89 15.22
CA TYR A 153 -10.73 5.66 13.91
C TYR A 153 -9.23 5.91 13.95
N THR A 154 -8.49 5.32 13.01
CA THR A 154 -7.05 5.57 12.84
C THR A 154 -6.78 6.20 11.48
N CYS A 155 -6.02 7.29 11.48
CA CYS A 155 -5.57 8.04 10.31
C CYS A 155 -4.08 7.79 10.07
N TYR A 156 -3.73 7.28 8.90
CA TYR A 156 -2.35 7.11 8.44
C TYR A 156 -2.01 8.23 7.44
N LEU A 157 -0.98 9.01 7.75
CA LEU A 157 -0.57 10.21 7.00
C LEU A 157 0.57 9.90 6.05
N GLY A 158 0.54 10.45 4.83
CA GLY A 158 1.48 10.07 3.76
C GLY A 158 1.28 8.64 3.25
N SER A 159 0.20 8.01 3.70
CA SER A 159 -0.13 6.62 3.45
C SER A 159 -0.11 6.29 1.94
N PRO A 160 0.79 5.40 1.48
CA PRO A 160 0.84 5.02 0.09
C PRO A 160 -0.35 4.09 -0.21
N ASP A 161 -1.21 4.38 -1.20
CA ASP A 161 -2.10 3.31 -1.72
C ASP A 161 -1.28 2.41 -2.63
N PHE A 162 -0.53 1.49 -2.02
CA PHE A 162 0.31 0.53 -2.72
C PHE A 162 -0.51 -0.70 -3.08
N ARG A 163 -0.57 -1.02 -4.37
CA ARG A 163 -1.21 -2.24 -4.86
C ARG A 163 -0.32 -2.98 -5.83
N LEU A 164 -0.29 -4.30 -5.65
CA LEU A 164 0.28 -5.25 -6.60
C LEU A 164 -0.84 -6.16 -7.13
N TYR A 165 -1.24 -5.93 -8.37
CA TYR A 165 -2.13 -6.82 -9.11
C TYR A 165 -1.30 -7.90 -9.82
N THR A 166 -1.62 -9.17 -9.58
CA THR A 166 -1.02 -10.24 -10.38
C THR A 166 -1.57 -10.23 -11.79
N LYS A 167 -0.92 -10.97 -12.69
CA LYS A 167 -1.57 -11.39 -13.94
C LYS A 167 -2.83 -12.19 -13.64
N TRP A 168 -3.77 -12.21 -14.58
CA TRP A 168 -4.89 -13.14 -14.52
C TRP A 168 -4.35 -14.56 -14.65
N LEU A 169 -4.65 -15.38 -13.65
CA LEU A 169 -4.32 -16.79 -13.57
C LEU A 169 -5.51 -17.59 -14.10
N ASP A 170 -5.39 -18.09 -15.32
CA ASP A 170 -6.34 -19.01 -15.94
C ASP A 170 -5.83 -20.45 -15.99
N LEU A 171 -4.58 -20.69 -15.58
CA LEU A 171 -3.88 -21.98 -15.62
C LEU A 171 -3.95 -22.62 -17.01
N ASP A 172 -3.75 -21.80 -18.05
CA ASP A 172 -3.73 -22.17 -19.46
C ASP A 172 -5.05 -22.77 -19.98
N GLN A 173 -6.16 -22.53 -19.26
CA GLN A 173 -7.46 -23.13 -19.57
C GLN A 173 -8.61 -22.13 -19.36
N ILE A 174 -8.64 -21.05 -20.13
CA ILE A 174 -9.58 -19.94 -19.91
C ILE A 174 -11.08 -20.32 -19.87
N PHE A 175 -11.49 -21.43 -20.49
CA PHE A 175 -12.89 -21.86 -20.52
C PHE A 175 -13.27 -22.91 -19.47
N ILE A 176 -12.30 -23.51 -18.79
CA ILE A 176 -12.57 -24.55 -17.80
C ILE A 176 -12.73 -23.92 -16.42
N ARG A 177 -13.82 -24.27 -15.76
CA ARG A 177 -14.09 -23.84 -14.39
C ARG A 177 -13.14 -24.54 -13.42
N LYS A 178 -12.51 -23.75 -12.55
CA LYS A 178 -11.53 -24.22 -11.58
C LYS A 178 -11.95 -23.80 -10.19
N ARG A 179 -11.67 -24.66 -9.22
CA ARG A 179 -11.78 -24.34 -7.81
C ARG A 179 -10.41 -23.88 -7.31
N PHE A 180 -10.30 -22.58 -7.04
CA PHE A 180 -9.16 -21.97 -6.39
C PHE A 180 -9.29 -22.18 -4.87
N ASP A 181 -8.48 -23.08 -4.33
CA ASP A 181 -8.57 -23.49 -2.93
C ASP A 181 -7.79 -22.53 -2.03
N ARG A 182 -6.52 -22.27 -2.37
CA ARG A 182 -5.57 -21.58 -1.48
C ARG A 182 -4.61 -20.68 -2.24
N ALA A 183 -4.30 -19.54 -1.63
CA ALA A 183 -3.15 -18.71 -1.98
C ALA A 183 -2.00 -19.00 -1.01
N TYR A 184 -0.79 -19.07 -1.54
CA TYR A 184 0.46 -19.21 -0.80
C TYR A 184 1.25 -17.94 -1.00
N LEU A 185 1.61 -17.30 0.10
CA LEU A 185 2.37 -16.06 0.14
C LEU A 185 3.66 -16.32 0.89
N GLN A 186 4.78 -15.87 0.34
CA GLN A 186 6.06 -15.78 1.01
C GLN A 186 6.45 -14.31 1.05
N LEU A 187 6.54 -13.77 2.25
CA LEU A 187 6.63 -12.34 2.51
C LEU A 187 7.73 -12.06 3.50
N GLU A 188 8.33 -10.89 3.43
CA GLU A 188 9.41 -10.46 4.32
C GLU A 188 9.22 -8.99 4.70
N SER A 189 9.64 -8.59 5.90
CA SER A 189 9.66 -7.20 6.37
C SER A 189 10.84 -6.99 7.31
N ALA A 190 11.49 -5.83 7.23
CA ALA A 190 12.57 -5.41 8.10
C ALA A 190 12.03 -4.54 9.24
N GLY A 191 12.26 -4.94 10.50
CA GLY A 191 12.13 -4.03 11.63
C GLY A 191 10.76 -3.92 12.30
N ASN A 192 9.66 -3.98 11.55
CA ASN A 192 8.35 -3.58 12.09
C ASN A 192 7.19 -4.49 11.68
N THR A 193 6.13 -4.49 12.49
CA THR A 193 4.89 -5.18 12.09
C THR A 193 4.15 -4.40 11.02
N SER A 194 4.00 -5.03 9.85
CA SER A 194 3.33 -4.47 8.69
C SER A 194 2.10 -5.31 8.35
N GLY A 195 0.94 -4.66 8.35
CA GLY A 195 -0.34 -5.24 7.94
C GLY A 195 -0.53 -5.07 6.44
N PHE A 196 -0.89 -6.15 5.76
CA PHE A 196 -1.32 -6.09 4.37
C PHE A 196 -2.61 -6.87 4.15
N TYR A 197 -3.23 -6.56 3.02
CA TYR A 197 -4.49 -7.13 2.60
C TYR A 197 -4.27 -7.95 1.34
N LEU A 198 -4.65 -9.22 1.41
CA LEU A 198 -4.91 -9.99 0.20
C LEU A 198 -6.38 -9.85 -0.17
N THR A 199 -6.66 -9.60 -1.44
CA THR A 199 -7.99 -9.79 -2.02
C THR A 199 -7.90 -10.57 -3.33
N SER A 200 -9.05 -11.06 -3.80
CA SER A 200 -9.17 -11.79 -5.06
C SER A 200 -10.27 -11.23 -5.95
N GLN A 201 -9.99 -11.24 -7.25
CA GLN A 201 -10.94 -10.96 -8.32
C GLN A 201 -11.08 -12.19 -9.21
N ILE A 202 -12.26 -12.40 -9.76
CA ILE A 202 -12.57 -13.58 -10.57
C ILE A 202 -13.17 -13.18 -11.92
N ASN A 203 -12.92 -14.00 -12.95
CA ASN A 203 -13.55 -13.90 -14.27
C ASN A 203 -13.50 -12.51 -14.90
N PHE A 204 -12.35 -11.84 -14.85
CA PHE A 204 -12.16 -10.49 -15.41
C PHE A 204 -13.08 -9.41 -14.79
N ALA A 205 -13.71 -9.70 -13.65
CA ALA A 205 -14.52 -8.74 -12.93
C ALA A 205 -13.61 -7.73 -12.21
N ASN A 206 -13.96 -6.44 -12.33
CA ASN A 206 -13.33 -5.38 -11.56
C ASN A 206 -13.75 -5.38 -10.09
N GLU A 207 -14.88 -6.02 -9.78
CA GLU A 207 -15.39 -6.14 -8.42
C GLU A 207 -14.58 -7.18 -7.63
N SER A 208 -13.78 -6.67 -6.70
CA SER A 208 -13.11 -7.46 -5.67
C SER A 208 -14.15 -7.98 -4.67
N ARG A 209 -14.77 -9.14 -4.94
CA ARG A 209 -15.85 -9.70 -4.11
C ARG A 209 -15.40 -10.63 -2.96
N ALA A 210 -14.12 -10.68 -2.56
CA ALA A 210 -13.72 -11.73 -1.60
C ALA A 210 -12.44 -11.56 -0.75
N ALA A 211 -12.63 -11.87 0.53
CA ALA A 211 -11.67 -12.27 1.57
C ALA A 211 -10.55 -11.28 1.86
N LYS A 212 -10.90 -10.15 2.48
CA LYS A 212 -9.96 -9.25 3.14
C LYS A 212 -9.35 -9.97 4.35
N ASN A 213 -8.26 -10.68 4.13
CA ASN A 213 -7.45 -11.20 5.21
C ASN A 213 -6.37 -10.16 5.52
N VAL A 214 -6.43 -9.59 6.73
CA VAL A 214 -5.29 -8.89 7.31
C VAL A 214 -4.24 -9.96 7.57
N ILE A 215 -3.04 -9.73 7.06
CA ILE A 215 -1.89 -10.55 7.43
C ILE A 215 -0.87 -9.60 8.02
N ASP A 216 -0.51 -9.89 9.26
CA ASP A 216 0.55 -9.20 9.97
C ASP A 216 1.86 -9.97 9.77
N VAL A 217 2.87 -9.27 9.28
CA VAL A 217 4.27 -9.74 9.24
C VAL A 217 5.01 -8.96 10.31
N VAL A 218 5.60 -9.64 11.29
CA VAL A 218 6.42 -9.00 12.31
C VAL A 218 7.87 -9.03 11.84
N GLY A 219 8.47 -7.87 11.56
CA GLY A 219 9.90 -7.75 11.26
C GLY A 219 10.79 -7.92 12.49
N ASP A 220 12.08 -8.19 12.25
CA ASP A 220 13.08 -8.40 13.31
C ASP A 220 13.46 -7.09 14.01
N ILE A 221 13.53 -7.08 15.35
CA ILE A 221 13.92 -5.89 16.13
C ILE A 221 15.41 -5.96 16.45
N TRP A 222 16.17 -4.92 16.10
CA TRP A 222 17.57 -4.77 16.52
C TRP A 222 17.68 -4.62 18.04
N ASP A 223 18.39 -5.54 18.71
CA ASP A 223 18.71 -5.41 20.13
C ASP A 223 19.95 -4.53 20.33
N ALA A 224 19.68 -3.24 20.62
CA ALA A 224 20.73 -2.26 20.90
C ALA A 224 21.53 -2.57 22.18
N SER A 225 21.04 -3.44 23.08
CA SER A 225 21.70 -3.72 24.37
C SER A 225 22.83 -4.73 24.26
N THR A 226 22.73 -5.68 23.33
CA THR A 226 23.73 -6.74 23.17
C THR A 226 24.69 -6.49 22.02
N SER A 227 24.40 -5.57 21.08
CA SER A 227 25.26 -5.26 19.92
C SER A 227 25.69 -6.51 19.13
N ILE A 228 24.88 -7.57 19.23
CA ILE A 228 25.10 -8.86 18.60
C ILE A 228 23.82 -9.17 17.82
N TRP A 229 23.95 -9.53 16.54
CA TRP A 229 22.91 -10.31 15.86
C TRP A 229 22.94 -11.70 16.50
N ASP A 230 22.04 -11.97 17.46
CA ASP A 230 22.07 -13.21 18.25
C ASP A 230 22.06 -14.47 17.36
N THR A 231 23.02 -15.35 17.64
CA THR A 231 23.31 -16.71 17.12
C THR A 231 22.16 -17.73 17.12
N SER A 232 20.93 -17.31 17.45
CA SER A 232 19.69 -18.06 17.15
C SER A 232 19.27 -18.01 15.67
N VAL A 233 19.98 -17.22 14.84
CA VAL A 233 20.18 -17.08 13.35
C VAL A 233 19.32 -17.87 12.33
N TRP A 234 18.62 -18.95 12.68
CA TRP A 234 17.54 -19.53 11.87
C TRP A 234 16.13 -19.23 12.42
N ALA A 235 16.01 -18.71 13.64
CA ALA A 235 14.81 -18.11 14.19
C ALA A 235 14.88 -16.58 14.04
N GLY A 236 14.96 -16.11 12.79
CA GLY A 236 15.34 -14.72 12.49
C GLY A 236 15.30 -14.44 10.99
N GLN A 237 14.27 -14.96 10.33
CA GLN A 237 13.88 -14.44 9.03
C GLN A 237 12.52 -13.82 9.27
N GLY A 238 12.36 -12.51 9.05
CA GLY A 238 11.06 -11.84 8.87
C GLY A 238 10.19 -12.45 7.74
N LEU A 239 10.55 -13.65 7.26
CA LEU A 239 9.94 -14.44 6.23
C LEU A 239 8.68 -15.17 6.74
N LEU A 240 7.52 -14.58 6.46
CA LEU A 240 6.23 -15.22 6.70
C LEU A 240 5.78 -16.03 5.49
N LYS A 241 5.59 -17.35 5.70
CA LYS A 241 4.85 -18.20 4.75
C LYS A 241 3.39 -18.32 5.20
N LYS A 242 2.48 -17.62 4.51
CA LYS A 242 1.04 -17.67 4.82
C LYS A 242 0.29 -18.48 3.77
N ARG A 243 -0.64 -19.30 4.25
CA ARG A 243 -1.58 -20.06 3.43
C ARG A 243 -2.99 -19.56 3.71
N LEU A 244 -3.57 -18.86 2.73
CA LEU A 244 -4.90 -18.29 2.87
C LEU A 244 -5.94 -19.12 2.09
N PRO A 245 -7.10 -19.43 2.70
CA PRO A 245 -8.21 -20.01 1.96
C PRO A 245 -8.78 -18.97 0.99
N LEU A 246 -8.89 -19.33 -0.28
CA LEU A 246 -9.65 -18.56 -1.27
C LEU A 246 -11.07 -19.10 -1.35
N LEU A 247 -11.20 -20.44 -1.46
CA LEU A 247 -12.49 -21.15 -1.58
C LEU A 247 -13.41 -20.48 -2.62
N ARG A 248 -12.86 -20.26 -3.82
CA ARG A 248 -13.57 -19.64 -4.95
C ARG A 248 -13.58 -20.55 -6.15
N THR A 249 -14.68 -20.50 -6.90
CA THR A 249 -14.81 -21.19 -8.18
C THR A 249 -14.87 -20.16 -9.30
N ALA A 250 -13.95 -20.25 -10.27
CA ALA A 250 -13.83 -19.29 -11.36
C ALA A 250 -13.07 -19.88 -12.55
N HIS A 251 -13.16 -19.23 -13.71
CA HIS A 251 -12.36 -19.54 -14.90
C HIS A 251 -10.96 -18.91 -14.82
N ALA A 252 -10.91 -17.66 -14.34
CA ALA A 252 -9.69 -16.90 -14.10
C ALA A 252 -9.72 -16.27 -12.71
N LEU A 253 -8.55 -16.16 -12.08
CA LEU A 253 -8.33 -15.54 -10.78
C LEU A 253 -7.26 -14.46 -10.92
N ARG A 254 -7.45 -13.32 -10.26
CA ARG A 254 -6.38 -12.36 -10.01
C ARG A 254 -6.26 -12.14 -8.52
N LEU A 255 -5.05 -12.21 -8.00
CA LEU A 255 -4.76 -11.82 -6.63
C LEU A 255 -4.32 -10.37 -6.59
N THR A 256 -4.67 -9.68 -5.53
CA THR A 256 -4.27 -8.30 -5.30
C THR A 256 -3.76 -8.19 -3.89
N LEU A 257 -2.52 -7.72 -3.77
CA LEU A 257 -1.93 -7.33 -2.51
C LEU A 257 -2.08 -5.82 -2.37
N PHE A 258 -2.51 -5.37 -1.20
CA PHE A 258 -2.74 -3.97 -0.90
C PHE A 258 -2.16 -3.63 0.48
N HIS A 259 -1.46 -2.52 0.55
CA HIS A 259 -0.85 -1.98 1.75
C HIS A 259 -1.02 -0.46 1.78
N PHE A 260 -1.08 0.10 2.98
CA PHE A 260 -1.25 1.54 3.18
C PHE A 260 -0.60 2.09 4.44
N GLN A 261 0.08 1.28 5.25
CA GLN A 261 0.67 1.84 6.46
C GLN A 261 1.90 2.65 6.09
N THR A 262 2.02 3.83 6.70
CA THR A 262 3.14 4.73 6.42
C THR A 262 4.43 4.19 7.04
N ASN A 263 5.54 4.31 6.33
CA ASN A 263 6.89 3.95 6.75
C ASN A 263 7.02 2.47 7.14
N ARG A 264 6.38 1.62 6.36
CA ARG A 264 6.39 0.16 6.51
C ARG A 264 6.90 -0.47 5.23
N ASP A 265 7.81 -1.42 5.37
CA ASP A 265 8.35 -2.19 4.26
C ASP A 265 7.72 -3.57 4.20
N ILE A 266 7.49 -4.06 2.99
CA ILE A 266 7.08 -5.45 2.73
C ILE A 266 7.71 -5.89 1.42
N ILE A 267 8.43 -7.00 1.46
CA ILE A 267 8.98 -7.68 0.30
C ILE A 267 8.11 -8.90 -0.02
N VAL A 268 7.64 -9.01 -1.26
CA VAL A 268 6.87 -10.16 -1.75
C VAL A 268 7.80 -11.09 -2.49
N ASN A 269 8.36 -12.06 -1.77
CA ASN A 269 9.31 -13.03 -2.30
C ASN A 269 8.67 -14.12 -3.17
N GLY A 270 7.39 -14.42 -2.92
CA GLY A 270 6.70 -15.46 -3.69
C GLY A 270 5.20 -15.44 -3.54
N LEU A 271 4.52 -15.71 -4.65
CA LEU A 271 3.08 -15.90 -4.70
C LEU A 271 2.74 -17.15 -5.51
N GLY A 272 1.95 -18.04 -4.92
CA GLY A 272 1.46 -19.24 -5.56
C GLY A 272 -0.03 -19.43 -5.32
N VAL A 273 -0.69 -20.16 -6.22
CA VAL A 273 -2.10 -20.52 -6.09
C VAL A 273 -2.27 -22.00 -6.33
N LEU A 274 -3.02 -22.66 -5.44
CA LEU A 274 -3.50 -24.01 -5.67
C LEU A 274 -4.92 -23.95 -6.20
N ALA A 275 -5.11 -24.50 -7.40
CA ALA A 275 -6.42 -24.74 -7.97
C ALA A 275 -6.58 -26.21 -8.36
N ARG A 276 -7.83 -26.65 -8.42
CA ARG A 276 -8.22 -27.96 -8.94
C ARG A 276 -9.20 -27.75 -10.07
N ALA A 277 -9.01 -28.45 -11.18
CA ALA A 277 -10.03 -28.50 -12.23
C ALA A 277 -11.33 -29.02 -11.62
N GLN A 278 -12.44 -28.35 -11.88
CA GLN A 278 -13.74 -28.97 -11.65
C GLN A 278 -14.11 -29.68 -12.95
N SER A 279 -14.38 -30.98 -12.84
CA SER A 279 -15.06 -31.68 -13.94
C SER A 279 -16.41 -30.99 -14.10
N ASP A 280 -16.60 -30.33 -15.24
CA ASP A 280 -17.94 -30.03 -15.72
C ASP A 280 -18.59 -31.37 -15.97
N ARG A 281 -19.33 -31.88 -14.99
CA ARG A 281 -20.29 -32.94 -15.23
C ARG A 281 -21.31 -32.32 -16.19
N VAL A 282 -21.13 -32.61 -17.46
CA VAL A 282 -22.10 -32.37 -18.53
C VAL A 282 -23.40 -33.01 -18.04
N TYR A 283 -24.34 -32.19 -17.60
CA TYR A 283 -25.75 -32.58 -17.67
C TYR A 283 -26.05 -32.55 -19.16
N GLY A 284 -26.03 -33.73 -19.78
CA GLY A 284 -26.43 -33.89 -21.17
C GLY A 284 -27.80 -33.27 -21.36
N SER A 285 -27.89 -32.33 -22.29
CA SER A 285 -29.15 -31.95 -22.93
C SER A 285 -29.51 -33.01 -23.96
#